data_AF-A0A1I4PEK7-F1
#
_entry.id   AF-A0A1I4PEK7-F1
#
_cell.length_a   1.000
_cell.length_b   1.000
_cell.length_c   1.000
_cell.angle_alpha   90.00
_cell.angle_beta   90.00
_cell.angle_gamma   90.00
#
_symmetry.space_group_name_H-M   'P 1'
#
loop_
_entity.id
_entity.type
_entity.pdbx_description
1 polymer ?
#
loop_
_entity_poly.entity_id
_entity_poly.type
_entity_poly.pdbx_seq_one_letter_code
_entity_poly.pdbx_strand_id
1 'polypeptide(L)'
;MPDLESYSAYMNIFLFLILLNSLLSRFAVINSPVSLAPGVSGMYFAVAFMIVFTLWYGIWGALSAYFGCMIGAGILADMPFSLNVIWSLADLWQVLIPLAAFSYFNVNIRLRTKKDITIFILFAVLINNLTGATWGALMLILTGVAEWDTFSITFQGWFVGNFITSLLIVPLLLRYVTPYIQQTESYVKGYWF
;
A
#
# COMPACT_ATOMS: atom_id res chain seq x y z
N MET A 1 10.56 -15.77 -21.63
CA MET A 1 11.25 -15.91 -20.34
C MET A 1 12.05 -14.63 -20.13
N PRO A 2 11.97 -13.98 -18.96
CA PRO A 2 12.83 -12.84 -18.65
C PRO A 2 14.29 -13.30 -18.70
N ASP A 3 15.18 -12.47 -19.25
CA ASP A 3 16.62 -12.70 -19.20
C ASP A 3 17.19 -12.33 -17.81
N LEU A 4 18.45 -12.72 -17.56
CA LEU A 4 19.13 -12.48 -16.27
C LEU A 4 19.21 -10.99 -15.91
N GLU A 5 19.33 -10.12 -16.91
CA GLU A 5 19.38 -8.67 -16.73
C GLU A 5 18.05 -8.13 -16.21
N SER A 6 16.94 -8.59 -16.79
CA SER A 6 15.58 -8.25 -16.32
C SER A 6 15.34 -8.70 -14.87
N TYR A 7 15.80 -9.89 -14.49
CA TYR A 7 15.67 -10.38 -13.11
C TYR A 7 16.47 -9.54 -12.10
N SER A 8 17.70 -9.17 -12.46
CA SER A 8 18.53 -8.28 -11.64
C SER A 8 17.87 -6.92 -11.45
N ALA A 9 17.31 -6.34 -12.52
CA ALA A 9 16.58 -5.08 -12.45
C ALA A 9 15.35 -5.16 -11.52
N TYR A 10 14.56 -6.23 -11.61
CA TYR A 10 13.39 -6.43 -10.76
C TYR A 10 13.74 -6.67 -9.29
N MET A 11 14.85 -7.37 -9.01
CA MET A 11 15.34 -7.51 -7.64
C MET A 11 15.81 -6.16 -7.07
N ASN A 12 16.52 -5.36 -7.86
CA ASN A 12 17.00 -4.06 -7.42
C ASN A 12 15.86 -3.09 -7.14
N ILE A 13 14.84 -3.02 -8.01
CA ILE A 13 13.67 -2.18 -7.76
C ILE A 13 12.90 -2.69 -6.54
N PHE A 14 12.76 -4.00 -6.37
CA PHE A 14 12.10 -4.58 -5.20
C PHE A 14 12.77 -4.15 -3.89
N LEU A 15 14.10 -4.31 -3.78
CA LEU A 15 14.85 -3.89 -2.60
C LEU A 15 14.76 -2.38 -2.36
N PHE A 16 14.86 -1.59 -3.43
CA PHE A 16 14.71 -0.13 -3.34
C PHE A 16 13.32 0.28 -2.84
N LEU A 17 12.25 -0.36 -3.34
CA LEU A 17 10.88 -0.09 -2.91
C LEU A 17 10.65 -0.51 -1.46
N ILE A 18 11.28 -1.59 -0.97
CA ILE A 18 11.22 -1.96 0.45
C ILE A 18 11.78 -0.82 1.31
N LEU A 19 12.94 -0.27 0.94
CA LEU A 19 13.56 0.83 1.67
C LEU A 19 12.66 2.08 1.66
N LEU A 20 12.15 2.47 0.49
CA LEU A 20 11.25 3.63 0.38
C LEU A 20 9.98 3.43 1.21
N ASN A 21 9.31 2.28 1.07
CA ASN A 21 8.10 1.98 1.81
C ASN A 21 8.37 1.98 3.32
N SER A 22 9.49 1.40 3.77
CA SER A 22 9.88 1.43 5.19
C SER A 22 10.02 2.84 5.74
N LEU A 23 10.67 3.73 4.99
CA LEU A 23 10.85 5.14 5.39
C LEU A 23 9.52 5.90 5.42
N LEU A 24 8.68 5.72 4.39
CA LEU A 24 7.36 6.35 4.30
C LEU A 24 6.45 5.89 5.44
N SER A 25 6.40 4.57 5.68
CA SER A 25 5.63 3.97 6.77
C SER A 25 6.08 4.48 8.12
N ARG A 26 7.39 4.49 8.38
CA ARG A 26 7.95 5.00 9.65
C ARG A 26 7.62 6.47 9.86
N PHE A 27 7.79 7.29 8.82
CA PHE A 27 7.48 8.71 8.90
C PHE A 27 6.00 8.93 9.20
N ALA A 28 5.09 8.21 8.56
CA ALA A 28 3.65 8.36 8.77
C ALA A 28 3.22 7.99 10.20
N VAL A 29 3.79 6.91 10.75
CA VAL A 29 3.52 6.47 12.13
C VAL A 29 4.02 7.49 13.16
N ILE A 30 5.18 8.11 12.95
CA ILE A 30 5.72 9.13 13.87
C ILE A 30 4.90 10.41 13.83
N ASN A 31 4.51 10.88 12.63
CA ASN A 31 3.95 12.23 12.47
C ASN A 31 2.42 12.29 12.63
N SER A 32 1.71 11.17 12.48
CA SER A 32 0.26 11.13 12.63
C SER A 32 -0.18 9.90 13.41
N PRO A 33 0.28 9.68 14.65
CA PRO A 33 -0.09 8.51 15.42
C PRO A 33 -1.58 8.55 15.81
N VAL A 34 -2.23 7.39 15.83
CA VAL A 34 -3.53 7.24 16.50
C VAL A 34 -3.26 6.94 17.96
N SER A 35 -3.68 7.82 18.88
CA SER A 35 -3.25 7.79 20.29
C SER A 35 -3.64 6.54 21.09
N LEU A 36 -4.40 5.63 20.49
CA LEU A 36 -4.94 4.40 21.10
C LEU A 36 -4.51 3.12 20.36
N ALA A 37 -3.67 3.22 19.33
CA ALA A 37 -3.23 2.06 18.55
C ALA A 37 -1.75 2.20 18.13
N PRO A 38 -0.81 1.54 18.84
CA PRO A 38 0.61 1.56 18.51
C PRO A 38 0.85 1.09 17.06
N GLY A 39 1.70 1.80 16.33
CA GLY A 39 2.01 1.49 14.93
C GLY A 39 0.95 1.93 13.92
N VAL A 40 -0.20 2.45 14.35
CA VAL A 40 -1.25 2.96 13.46
C VAL A 40 -1.12 4.46 13.23
N SER A 41 -1.23 4.86 11.97
CA SER A 41 -1.24 6.26 11.57
C SER A 41 -2.64 6.70 11.13
N GLY A 42 -3.09 7.86 11.62
CA GLY A 42 -4.35 8.50 11.22
C GLY A 42 -4.28 9.15 9.84
N MET A 43 -3.08 9.37 9.30
CA MET A 43 -2.84 9.74 7.91
C MET A 43 -1.66 8.94 7.35
N TYR A 44 -1.93 7.69 7.00
CA TYR A 44 -0.90 6.80 6.46
C TYR A 44 -0.70 7.01 4.96
N PHE A 45 -0.11 8.14 4.58
CA PHE A 45 0.12 8.49 3.17
C PHE A 45 1.04 7.51 2.42
N ALA A 46 1.79 6.67 3.13
CA ALA A 46 2.58 5.59 2.56
C ALA A 46 1.74 4.69 1.64
N VAL A 47 0.47 4.42 1.99
CA VAL A 47 -0.43 3.59 1.19
C VAL A 47 -0.57 4.11 -0.26
N ALA A 48 -0.64 5.43 -0.45
CA ALA A 48 -0.83 5.99 -1.78
C ALA A 48 0.38 5.71 -2.68
N PHE A 49 1.59 5.81 -2.12
CA PHE A 49 2.82 5.44 -2.84
C PHE A 49 2.90 3.94 -3.08
N MET A 50 2.56 3.13 -2.09
CA MET A 50 2.55 1.66 -2.21
C MET A 50 1.61 1.19 -3.33
N ILE A 51 0.40 1.76 -3.44
CA ILE A 51 -0.54 1.49 -4.53
C ILE A 51 0.09 1.83 -5.88
N VAL A 52 0.69 3.01 -6.00
CA VAL A 52 1.30 3.48 -7.25
C VAL A 52 2.49 2.63 -7.65
N PHE A 53 3.38 2.32 -6.71
CA PHE A 53 4.52 1.43 -6.94
C PHE A 53 4.06 0.03 -7.37
N THR A 54 2.99 -0.48 -6.76
CA THR A 54 2.38 -1.75 -7.16
C THR A 54 1.81 -1.69 -8.58
N LEU A 55 1.16 -0.59 -8.97
CA LEU A 55 0.63 -0.44 -10.33
C LEU A 55 1.74 -0.21 -11.38
N TRP A 56 2.91 0.29 -10.99
CA TRP A 56 4.06 0.44 -11.88
C TRP A 56 4.94 -0.82 -11.99
N TYR A 57 5.08 -1.56 -10.90
CA TYR A 57 6.04 -2.65 -10.78
C TYR A 57 5.40 -4.01 -10.47
N GLY A 58 4.07 -4.10 -10.54
CA GLY A 58 3.31 -5.34 -10.36
C GLY A 58 3.51 -5.97 -8.98
N ILE A 59 3.71 -7.30 -8.98
CA ILE A 59 3.87 -8.07 -7.74
C ILE A 59 5.08 -7.64 -6.90
N TRP A 60 6.14 -7.11 -7.53
CA TRP A 60 7.32 -6.62 -6.81
C TRP A 60 6.96 -5.41 -5.94
N GLY A 61 6.16 -4.48 -6.47
CA GLY A 61 5.65 -3.36 -5.69
C GLY A 61 4.68 -3.80 -4.59
N ALA A 62 3.90 -4.87 -4.83
CA ALA A 62 2.98 -5.39 -3.82
C ALA A 62 3.72 -6.03 -2.64
N LEU A 63 4.68 -6.90 -2.92
CA LEU A 63 5.50 -7.53 -1.88
C LEU A 63 6.36 -6.50 -1.14
N SER A 64 6.85 -5.47 -1.83
CA SER A 64 7.64 -4.42 -1.19
C SER A 64 6.79 -3.58 -0.24
N ALA A 65 5.47 -3.45 -0.46
CA ALA A 65 4.56 -2.81 0.47
C ALA A 65 4.47 -3.59 1.79
N TYR A 66 4.32 -4.91 1.72
CA TYR A 66 4.31 -5.79 2.89
C TYR A 66 5.60 -5.69 3.71
N PHE A 67 6.75 -5.90 3.08
CA PHE A 67 8.04 -5.87 3.78
C PHE A 67 8.38 -4.45 4.27
N GLY A 68 8.03 -3.43 3.49
CA GLY A 68 8.18 -2.03 3.90
C GLY A 68 7.37 -1.70 5.15
N CYS A 69 6.11 -2.14 5.20
CA CYS A 69 5.26 -2.01 6.38
C CYS A 69 5.87 -2.74 7.59
N MET A 70 6.25 -4.01 7.41
CA MET A 70 6.81 -4.85 8.46
C MET A 70 8.06 -4.23 9.09
N ILE A 71 8.91 -3.57 8.29
CA ILE A 71 10.09 -2.87 8.79
C ILE A 71 9.69 -1.50 9.39
N GLY A 72 9.02 -0.65 8.62
CA GLY A 72 8.81 0.76 8.95
C GLY A 72 7.77 1.01 10.03
N ALA A 73 6.57 0.44 9.87
CA ALA A 73 5.46 0.55 10.82
C ALA A 73 5.44 -0.56 11.88
N GLY A 74 6.21 -1.63 11.64
CA GLY A 74 6.35 -2.77 12.55
C GLY A 74 7.61 -2.72 13.42
N ILE A 75 8.72 -3.25 12.91
CA ILE A 75 9.99 -3.43 13.64
C ILE A 75 10.49 -2.10 14.21
N LEU A 76 10.55 -1.05 13.38
CA LEU A 76 11.04 0.25 13.82
C LEU A 76 10.07 0.96 14.78
N ALA A 77 8.82 0.50 14.88
CA ALA A 77 7.81 1.00 15.82
C ALA A 77 7.57 0.06 17.01
N ASP A 78 8.49 -0.87 17.26
CA ASP A 78 8.48 -1.79 18.41
C ASP A 78 7.24 -2.69 18.48
N MET A 79 6.61 -2.97 17.34
CA MET A 79 5.48 -3.90 17.28
C MET A 79 5.96 -5.34 17.56
N PRO A 80 5.23 -6.13 18.39
CA PRO A 80 5.56 -7.54 18.61
C PRO A 80 5.70 -8.29 17.28
N PHE A 81 6.84 -8.97 17.07
CA PHE A 81 7.16 -9.56 15.77
C PHE A 81 6.11 -10.57 15.29
N SER A 82 5.56 -11.39 16.18
CA SER A 82 4.52 -12.37 15.87
C SER A 82 3.24 -11.72 15.34
N LEU A 83 2.84 -10.56 15.90
CA LEU A 83 1.73 -9.76 15.40
C LEU A 83 2.12 -9.08 14.08
N ASN A 84 3.30 -8.47 14.02
CA ASN A 84 3.74 -7.66 12.89
C ASN A 84 3.66 -8.41 11.55
N VAL A 85 4.10 -9.68 11.52
CA VAL A 85 4.03 -10.55 10.34
C VAL A 85 2.58 -10.66 9.79
N ILE A 86 1.58 -10.74 10.67
CA ILE A 86 0.18 -10.88 10.27
C ILE A 86 -0.45 -9.50 10.04
N TRP A 87 -0.13 -8.53 10.87
CA TRP A 87 -0.67 -7.18 10.82
C TRP A 87 -0.25 -6.44 9.55
N SER A 88 1.02 -6.58 9.11
CA SER A 88 1.52 -5.98 7.86
C SER A 88 0.85 -6.51 6.59
N LEU A 89 0.09 -7.62 6.68
CA LEU A 89 -0.77 -8.05 5.58
C LEU A 89 -1.83 -7.00 5.24
N ALA A 90 -2.16 -6.07 6.15
CA ALA A 90 -3.03 -4.92 5.87
C ALA A 90 -2.54 -4.13 4.64
N ASP A 91 -1.24 -3.84 4.54
CA ASP A 91 -0.68 -3.08 3.42
C ASP A 91 -0.59 -3.93 2.15
N LEU A 92 -0.33 -5.24 2.30
CA LEU A 92 -0.36 -6.18 1.18
C LEU A 92 -1.75 -6.24 0.52
N TRP A 93 -2.81 -6.37 1.32
CA TRP A 93 -4.19 -6.37 0.82
C TRP A 93 -4.53 -5.04 0.15
N GLN A 94 -4.10 -3.93 0.74
CA GLN A 94 -4.37 -2.59 0.22
C GLN A 94 -3.80 -2.35 -1.20
N VAL A 95 -2.76 -3.08 -1.58
CA VAL A 95 -2.15 -2.96 -2.91
C VAL A 95 -2.48 -4.11 -3.87
N LEU A 96 -2.71 -5.33 -3.36
CA LEU A 96 -3.12 -6.46 -4.21
C LEU A 96 -4.54 -6.28 -4.77
N ILE A 97 -5.45 -5.69 -4.00
CA ILE A 97 -6.82 -5.42 -4.45
C ILE A 97 -6.84 -4.53 -5.71
N PRO A 98 -6.22 -3.33 -5.71
CA PRO A 98 -6.18 -2.50 -6.91
C PRO A 98 -5.36 -3.16 -8.03
N LEU A 99 -4.28 -3.88 -7.72
CA LEU A 99 -3.52 -4.60 -8.73
C LEU A 99 -4.38 -5.61 -9.50
N ALA A 100 -5.09 -6.46 -8.75
CA ALA A 100 -5.99 -7.46 -9.30
C ALA A 100 -7.13 -6.83 -10.11
N ALA A 101 -7.75 -5.76 -9.60
CA ALA A 101 -8.82 -5.06 -10.29
C ALA A 101 -8.34 -4.39 -11.59
N PHE A 102 -7.20 -3.69 -11.54
CA PHE A 102 -6.66 -3.02 -12.73
C PHE A 102 -6.24 -4.02 -13.81
N SER A 103 -5.70 -5.16 -13.39
CA SER A 103 -5.41 -6.29 -14.28
C SER A 103 -6.68 -6.88 -14.88
N TYR A 104 -7.64 -7.26 -14.05
CA TYR A 104 -8.86 -7.95 -14.49
C TYR A 104 -9.71 -7.09 -15.42
N PHE A 105 -9.91 -5.82 -15.05
CA PHE A 105 -10.71 -4.89 -15.84
C PHE A 105 -9.93 -4.22 -16.98
N ASN A 106 -8.64 -4.52 -17.17
CA ASN A 106 -7.78 -3.89 -18.17
C ASN A 106 -7.84 -2.36 -18.09
N VAL A 107 -7.64 -1.83 -16.88
CA VAL A 107 -7.68 -0.39 -16.60
C VAL A 107 -6.49 0.28 -17.24
N ASN A 108 -6.69 1.45 -17.86
CA ASN A 108 -5.57 2.30 -18.21
C ASN A 108 -5.07 2.98 -16.94
N ILE A 109 -3.87 2.62 -16.47
CA ILE A 109 -3.29 3.17 -15.25
C ILE A 109 -3.20 4.70 -15.24
N ARG A 110 -3.26 5.38 -16.40
CA ARG A 110 -3.30 6.85 -16.49
C ARG A 110 -4.70 7.46 -16.29
N LEU A 111 -5.69 6.66 -15.93
CA LEU A 111 -7.06 7.07 -15.57
C LEU A 111 -7.72 7.98 -16.62
N ARG A 112 -7.70 7.54 -17.89
CA ARG A 112 -8.12 8.34 -19.04
C ARG A 112 -9.62 8.29 -19.31
N THR A 113 -10.29 7.20 -18.93
CA THR A 113 -11.71 7.00 -19.18
C THR A 113 -12.53 7.02 -17.89
N LYS A 114 -13.85 7.22 -18.00
CA LYS A 114 -14.78 7.11 -16.86
C LYS A 114 -14.71 5.73 -16.20
N LYS A 115 -14.53 4.67 -16.99
CA LYS A 115 -14.33 3.29 -16.49
C LYS A 115 -13.09 3.23 -15.61
N ASP A 116 -11.95 3.75 -16.07
CA ASP A 116 -10.69 3.71 -15.31
C ASP A 116 -10.83 4.45 -13.97
N ILE A 117 -11.44 5.63 -13.99
CA ILE A 117 -11.69 6.43 -12.79
C ILE A 117 -12.63 5.69 -11.83
N THR A 118 -13.68 5.03 -12.35
CA THR A 118 -14.63 4.28 -11.52
C THR A 118 -13.95 3.10 -10.84
N ILE A 119 -13.18 2.30 -11.58
CA ILE A 119 -12.44 1.16 -11.02
C ILE A 119 -11.39 1.64 -10.01
N PHE A 120 -10.70 2.75 -10.30
CA PHE A 120 -9.79 3.40 -9.37
C PHE A 120 -10.48 3.77 -8.06
N ILE A 121 -11.59 4.51 -8.09
CA ILE A 121 -12.30 4.93 -6.87
C ILE A 121 -12.78 3.71 -6.08
N LEU A 122 -13.34 2.70 -6.75
CA LEU A 122 -13.87 1.52 -6.07
C LEU A 122 -12.76 0.65 -5.46
N PHE A 123 -11.73 0.31 -6.23
CA PHE A 123 -10.76 -0.72 -5.82
C PHE A 123 -9.43 -0.17 -5.29
N ALA A 124 -9.03 1.04 -5.67
CA ALA A 124 -7.78 1.66 -5.20
C ALA A 124 -7.99 2.73 -4.12
N VAL A 125 -9.25 3.11 -3.84
CA VAL A 125 -9.56 4.08 -2.78
C VAL A 125 -10.53 3.51 -1.74
N LEU A 126 -11.62 2.87 -2.16
CA LEU A 126 -12.66 2.43 -1.21
C LEU A 126 -12.39 1.03 -0.64
N ILE A 127 -12.45 0.00 -1.50
CA ILE A 127 -12.44 -1.40 -1.07
C ILE A 127 -11.09 -1.78 -0.44
N ASN A 128 -9.99 -1.30 -1.00
CA ASN A 128 -8.67 -1.62 -0.48
C ASN A 128 -8.43 -1.03 0.91
N ASN A 129 -8.75 0.26 1.10
CA ASN A 129 -8.58 0.94 2.38
C ASN A 129 -9.57 0.43 3.43
N LEU A 130 -10.79 0.06 3.03
CA LEU A 130 -11.74 -0.62 3.90
C LEU A 130 -11.16 -1.96 4.39
N THR A 131 -10.60 -2.74 3.47
CA THR A 131 -9.98 -4.04 3.80
C THR A 131 -8.77 -3.87 4.71
N GLY A 132 -7.87 -2.94 4.37
CA GLY A 132 -6.67 -2.65 5.15
C GLY A 132 -6.97 -2.17 6.57
N ALA A 133 -7.85 -1.18 6.71
CA ALA A 133 -8.24 -0.65 8.00
C ALA A 133 -8.98 -1.70 8.84
N THR A 134 -9.85 -2.50 8.24
CA THR A 134 -10.54 -3.61 8.93
C THR A 134 -9.54 -4.64 9.42
N TRP A 135 -8.63 -5.10 8.54
CA TRP A 135 -7.60 -6.08 8.89
C TRP A 135 -6.69 -5.56 10.00
N GLY A 136 -6.11 -4.38 9.81
CA GLY A 136 -5.17 -3.76 10.75
C GLY A 136 -5.80 -3.52 12.12
N ALA A 137 -7.02 -2.97 12.17
CA ALA A 137 -7.74 -2.77 13.42
C ALA A 137 -8.11 -4.10 14.09
N LEU A 138 -8.66 -5.07 13.36
CA LEU A 138 -9.05 -6.37 13.93
C LEU A 138 -7.85 -7.14 14.49
N MET A 139 -6.71 -7.16 13.79
CA MET A 139 -5.53 -7.88 14.27
C MET A 139 -5.03 -7.32 15.60
N LEU A 140 -5.02 -5.99 15.78
CA LEU A 140 -4.65 -5.36 17.06
C LEU A 140 -5.56 -5.80 18.21
N ILE A 141 -6.87 -5.89 17.95
CA ILE A 141 -7.86 -6.32 18.92
C ILE A 141 -7.71 -7.81 19.26
N LEU A 142 -7.63 -8.67 18.24
CA LEU A 142 -7.61 -10.12 18.41
C LEU A 142 -6.32 -10.61 19.09
N THR A 143 -5.21 -9.87 18.97
CA THR A 143 -3.97 -10.17 19.69
C THR A 143 -3.86 -9.49 21.05
N GLY A 144 -4.89 -8.75 21.48
CA GLY A 144 -4.92 -8.07 22.78
C GLY A 144 -3.99 -6.86 22.90
N VAL A 145 -3.52 -6.31 21.77
CA VAL A 145 -2.71 -5.08 21.74
C VAL A 145 -3.60 -3.84 21.92
N ALA A 146 -4.85 -3.92 21.50
CA ALA A 146 -5.86 -2.90 21.68
C ALA A 146 -7.17 -3.50 22.22
N GLU A 147 -7.97 -2.68 22.89
CA GLU A 147 -9.27 -3.07 23.46
C GLU A 147 -10.42 -2.85 22.47
N TRP A 148 -11.49 -3.65 22.57
CA TRP A 148 -12.62 -3.62 21.62
C TRP A 148 -13.31 -2.26 21.52
N ASP A 149 -13.32 -1.47 22.60
CA ASP A 149 -13.86 -0.11 22.63
C ASP A 149 -13.08 0.85 21.72
N THR A 150 -11.78 0.60 21.49
CA THR A 150 -10.93 1.38 20.59
C THR A 150 -11.06 0.99 19.11
N PHE A 151 -11.78 -0.10 18.80
CA PHE A 151 -11.87 -0.61 17.42
C PHE A 151 -12.40 0.46 16.46
N SER A 152 -13.52 1.11 16.81
CA SER A 152 -14.18 2.07 15.91
C SER A 152 -13.31 3.29 15.61
N ILE A 153 -12.61 3.84 16.61
CA ILE A 153 -11.75 5.01 16.41
C ILE A 153 -10.49 4.65 15.62
N THR A 154 -9.88 3.49 15.89
CA THR A 154 -8.72 2.98 15.14
C THR A 154 -9.09 2.73 13.67
N PHE A 155 -10.19 2.03 13.44
CA PHE A 155 -10.70 1.74 12.11
C PHE A 155 -11.02 3.03 11.34
N GLN A 156 -11.79 3.95 11.91
CA GLN A 156 -12.19 5.19 11.23
C GLN A 156 -11.01 6.10 10.96
N GLY A 157 -10.11 6.28 11.93
CA GLY A 157 -8.91 7.10 11.75
C GLY A 157 -8.04 6.59 10.61
N TRP A 158 -7.78 5.27 10.59
CA TRP A 158 -7.01 4.65 9.53
C TRP A 158 -7.74 4.74 8.17
N PHE A 159 -9.00 4.32 8.12
CA PHE A 159 -9.77 4.30 6.88
C PHE A 159 -9.89 5.70 6.24
N VAL A 160 -10.27 6.72 7.01
CA VAL A 160 -10.45 8.08 6.50
C VAL A 160 -9.13 8.68 6.04
N GLY A 161 -8.05 8.49 6.81
CA GLY A 161 -6.71 8.93 6.42
C GLY A 161 -6.26 8.32 5.10
N ASN A 162 -6.43 7.02 4.96
CA ASN A 162 -6.03 6.29 3.75
C ASN A 162 -6.91 6.63 2.56
N PHE A 163 -8.22 6.80 2.78
CA PHE A 163 -9.16 7.25 1.76
C PHE A 163 -8.74 8.59 1.17
N ILE A 164 -8.49 9.60 2.02
CA ILE A 164 -8.11 10.95 1.59
C ILE A 164 -6.78 10.92 0.85
N THR A 165 -5.77 10.27 1.44
CA THR A 165 -4.42 10.23 0.83
C THR A 165 -4.43 9.49 -0.50
N SER A 166 -5.13 8.35 -0.60
CA SER A 166 -5.26 7.60 -1.85
C SER A 166 -6.01 8.39 -2.92
N LEU A 167 -7.10 9.06 -2.55
CA LEU A 167 -7.92 9.85 -3.48
C LEU A 167 -7.16 11.04 -4.06
N LEU A 168 -6.26 11.66 -3.29
CA LEU A 168 -5.53 12.86 -3.72
C LEU A 168 -4.21 12.53 -4.44
N ILE A 169 -3.41 11.61 -3.88
CA ILE A 169 -2.04 11.38 -4.32
C ILE A 169 -1.98 10.39 -5.49
N VAL A 170 -2.71 9.27 -5.41
CA VAL A 170 -2.65 8.21 -6.43
C VAL A 170 -3.01 8.74 -7.83
N PRO A 171 -4.12 9.46 -8.06
CA PRO A 171 -4.47 9.87 -9.43
C PRO A 171 -3.49 10.92 -9.98
N LEU A 172 -2.87 11.72 -9.12
CA LEU A 172 -1.83 12.68 -9.51
C LEU A 172 -0.60 11.95 -10.04
N LEU A 173 -0.05 11.02 -9.25
CA LEU A 173 1.11 10.23 -9.67
C LEU A 173 0.80 9.38 -10.90
N LEU A 174 -0.38 8.76 -10.94
CA LEU A 174 -0.81 7.93 -12.06
C LEU A 174 -0.98 8.72 -13.36
N ARG A 175 -1.45 9.97 -13.32
CA ARG A 175 -1.65 10.79 -14.53
C ARG A 175 -0.37 11.44 -15.02
N TYR A 176 0.41 12.01 -14.10
CA TYR A 176 1.52 12.89 -14.43
C TYR A 176 2.88 12.19 -14.38
N VAL A 177 3.08 11.20 -13.50
CA VAL A 177 4.39 10.56 -13.32
C VAL A 177 4.51 9.27 -14.13
N THR A 178 3.43 8.49 -14.26
CA THR A 178 3.39 7.27 -15.07
C THR A 178 4.01 7.40 -16.48
N PRO A 179 3.79 8.49 -17.25
CA PRO A 179 4.38 8.61 -18.59
C PRO A 179 5.91 8.55 -18.59
N TYR A 180 6.56 8.98 -17.51
CA TYR A 180 8.02 8.93 -17.37
C TYR A 180 8.46 7.55 -16.89
N ILE A 181 7.75 6.96 -15.93
CA ILE A 181 8.07 5.61 -15.43
C ILE A 181 7.92 4.56 -16.54
N GLN A 182 6.91 4.68 -17.40
CA GLN A 182 6.70 3.77 -18.55
C GLN A 182 7.84 3.79 -19.59
N GLN A 183 8.73 4.79 -19.55
CA GLN A 183 9.90 4.87 -20.41
C GLN A 183 11.13 4.17 -19.80
N THR A 184 11.06 3.76 -18.54
CA THR A 184 12.15 3.07 -17.84
C THR A 184 12.14 1.58 -18.11
N GLU A 185 13.30 0.95 -18.08
CA GLU A 185 13.44 -0.51 -18.24
C GLU A 185 12.88 -1.29 -17.05
N SER A 186 12.78 -0.66 -15.88
CA SER A 186 12.27 -1.29 -14.66
C SER A 186 10.74 -1.38 -14.62
N TYR A 187 10.02 -0.69 -15.51
CA TYR A 187 8.56 -0.75 -15.57
C TYR A 187 8.07 -2.15 -15.97
N VAL A 188 7.18 -2.71 -15.17
CA VAL A 188 6.65 -4.06 -15.41
C VAL A 188 5.47 -3.99 -16.38
N LYS A 189 5.62 -4.66 -17.54
CA LYS A 189 4.63 -4.68 -18.60
C LYS A 189 3.64 -5.82 -18.40
N GLY A 190 2.57 -5.53 -17.66
CA GLY A 190 1.56 -6.52 -17.29
C GLY A 190 1.66 -6.78 -15.80
N TYR A 191 0.55 -6.63 -15.09
CA TYR A 191 0.49 -6.44 -13.64
C TYR A 191 1.14 -7.51 -12.73
N TRP A 192 1.69 -8.59 -13.28
CA TRP A 192 2.16 -9.74 -12.50
C TRP A 192 3.64 -10.07 -12.72
N PHE A 193 4.14 -10.03 -13.97
CA PHE A 193 5.54 -10.35 -14.33
C PHE A 193 5.95 -9.64 -15.62
#